data_AF-A0A979FSA2-F1
#
_entry.id   AF-A0A979FSA2-F1
#
_cell.length_a   1.000
_cell.length_b   1.000
_cell.length_c   1.000
_cell.angle_alpha   90.00
_cell.angle_beta   90.00
_cell.angle_gamma   90.00
#
_symmetry.space_group_name_H-M   'P 1'
#
loop_
_entity.id
_entity.type
_entity.pdbx_description
1 polymer ?
#
loop_
_entity_poly.entity_id
_entity_poly.type
_entity_poly.pdbx_seq_one_letter_code
_entity_poly.pdbx_strand_id
1 'polypeptide(L)'
;MSAGLLKLDKPYIASNEEHDMVRGNEQESDDSEDEMAVMMKALDEDQIIGAGGDGSMDTVELGLILDVLLPPYHSYHDDKLWVTKVSRTPPTRSSVILLWEQLDLKLQERQARPSGICSVRSELFQECF
;
A
#
# COMPACT_ATOMS: atom_id res chain seq x y z
N MET A 1 -10.60 -0.55 8.09
CA MET A 1 -10.18 0.42 7.06
C MET A 1 -9.43 1.53 7.77
N SER A 2 -8.10 1.52 7.69
CA SER A 2 -7.25 2.58 8.27
C SER A 2 -7.42 3.84 7.41
N ALA A 3 -7.94 4.91 8.01
CA ALA A 3 -8.22 6.18 7.35
C ALA A 3 -6.97 7.07 7.35
N GLY A 4 -5.86 6.59 6.79
CA GLY A 4 -4.62 7.36 6.63
C GLY A 4 -4.54 8.04 5.27
N LEU A 5 -3.84 9.18 5.18
CA LEU A 5 -3.43 9.76 3.89
C LEU A 5 -2.49 8.84 3.10
N LEU A 6 -1.74 8.02 3.82
CA LEU A 6 -0.82 7.06 3.24
C LEU A 6 -1.59 5.85 2.73
N LYS A 7 -1.54 5.64 1.41
CA LYS A 7 -1.95 4.37 0.83
C LYS A 7 -0.94 3.31 1.24
N LEU A 8 -1.41 2.22 1.83
CA LEU A 8 -0.57 1.08 2.20
C LEU A 8 -0.70 -0.01 1.14
N ASP A 9 0.42 -0.67 0.85
CA ASP A 9 0.44 -1.83 -0.04
C ASP A 9 -0.16 -3.06 0.65
N LYS A 10 -0.48 -4.09 -0.15
CA LYS A 10 -0.99 -5.36 0.37
C LYS A 10 0.05 -5.97 1.32
N PRO A 11 -0.35 -6.36 2.55
CA PRO A 11 0.59 -6.91 3.51
C PRO A 11 1.12 -8.26 3.01
N TYR A 12 2.40 -8.53 3.25
CA TYR A 12 3.03 -9.82 2.95
C TYR A 12 3.60 -10.44 4.23
N ILE A 13 3.69 -11.76 4.25
CA ILE A 13 4.29 -12.49 5.37
C ILE A 13 5.81 -12.34 5.25
N ALA A 14 6.44 -11.77 6.27
CA ALA A 14 7.89 -11.91 6.43
C ALA A 14 8.15 -13.39 6.68
N SER A 15 8.74 -14.06 5.68
CA SER A 15 9.08 -15.47 5.75
C SER A 15 9.85 -15.76 7.03
N ASN A 16 9.25 -16.52 7.93
CA ASN A 16 10.02 -17.35 8.82
C ASN A 16 10.59 -18.45 7.92
N GLU A 17 11.87 -18.36 7.60
CA GLU A 17 12.58 -19.41 6.87
C GLU A 17 12.54 -20.71 7.71
N GLU A 18 11.50 -21.52 7.50
CA GLU A 18 11.70 -22.96 7.56
C GLU A 18 12.45 -23.34 6.29
N HIS A 19 13.77 -23.40 6.45
CA HIS A 19 14.69 -23.91 5.45
C HIS A 19 14.46 -25.43 5.29
N ASP A 20 13.47 -25.81 4.49
CA ASP A 20 13.28 -27.21 4.09
C ASP A 20 13.76 -27.41 2.64
N MET A 21 15.01 -27.87 2.54
CA MET A 21 15.59 -28.36 1.30
C MET A 21 14.90 -29.69 0.93
N VAL A 22 13.94 -29.67 0.01
CA VAL A 22 13.51 -30.88 -0.70
C VAL A 22 13.80 -30.73 -2.19
N ARG A 23 15.00 -31.24 -2.51
CA ARG A 23 15.38 -32.10 -3.66
C ARG A 23 14.50 -31.98 -4.91
N GLY A 24 15.16 -31.57 -6.00
CA GLY A 24 14.56 -31.35 -7.30
C GLY A 24 13.93 -32.58 -7.95
N ASN A 25 13.12 -32.27 -8.95
CA ASN A 25 13.07 -33.02 -10.19
C ASN A 25 13.01 -32.02 -11.34
N GLU A 26 13.96 -32.18 -12.24
CA GLU A 26 13.97 -31.63 -13.59
C GLU A 26 12.79 -32.24 -14.36
N GLN A 27 12.03 -31.40 -15.07
CA GLN A 27 11.25 -31.83 -16.22
C GLN A 27 11.27 -30.66 -17.21
N GLU A 28 12.28 -30.64 -18.07
CA GLU A 28 12.20 -29.99 -19.37
C GLU A 28 11.11 -30.71 -20.19
N SER A 29 10.17 -29.95 -20.72
CA SER A 29 9.50 -30.28 -21.97
C SER A 29 9.04 -28.98 -22.63
N ASP A 30 9.74 -28.63 -23.70
CA ASP A 30 9.28 -27.74 -24.77
C ASP A 30 7.83 -28.07 -25.13
N ASP A 31 6.97 -27.06 -25.21
CA ASP A 31 6.00 -26.93 -26.29
C ASP A 31 5.32 -25.55 -26.29
N SER A 32 5.43 -24.90 -27.45
CA SER A 32 4.53 -23.87 -28.01
C SER A 32 4.47 -22.48 -27.38
N GLU A 33 4.89 -21.51 -28.20
CA GLU A 33 5.03 -20.06 -28.03
C GLU A 33 3.72 -19.27 -27.70
N ASP A 34 2.66 -19.95 -27.27
CA ASP A 34 1.33 -19.36 -27.05
C ASP A 34 1.06 -18.91 -25.60
N GLU A 35 1.88 -19.30 -24.62
CA GLU A 35 1.71 -18.85 -23.21
C GLU A 35 2.31 -17.46 -22.92
N MET A 36 3.25 -16.97 -23.74
CA MET A 36 3.81 -15.62 -23.58
C MET A 36 2.73 -14.52 -23.79
N ALA A 37 1.70 -14.81 -24.59
CA ALA A 37 0.60 -13.89 -24.86
C ALA A 37 -0.40 -13.79 -23.69
N VAL A 38 -0.48 -14.81 -22.83
CA VAL A 38 -1.36 -14.80 -21.66
C VAL A 38 -0.70 -14.06 -20.49
N MET A 39 0.62 -14.13 -20.38
CA MET A 39 1.42 -13.34 -19.43
C MET A 39 1.39 -11.82 -19.75
N MET A 40 1.25 -11.46 -21.04
CA MET A 40 1.15 -10.06 -21.48
C MET A 40 -0.27 -9.46 -21.34
N LYS A 41 -1.30 -10.29 -21.11
CA LYS A 41 -2.72 -9.85 -21.05
C LYS A 41 -3.25 -9.57 -19.64
N ALA A 42 -2.47 -9.83 -18.60
CA ALA A 42 -2.83 -9.46 -17.22
C ALA A 42 -2.30 -8.07 -16.82
N LEU A 43 -1.74 -7.30 -17.76
CA LEU A 43 -1.30 -5.92 -17.57
C LEU A 43 -2.14 -4.97 -18.43
N ASP A 44 -3.44 -4.90 -18.19
CA ASP A 44 -4.23 -3.69 -18.47
C ASP A 44 -5.62 -3.86 -17.87
N GLU A 45 -5.80 -3.36 -16.64
CA GLU A 45 -6.99 -2.60 -16.22
C GLU A 45 -6.72 -1.98 -14.84
N ASP A 46 -5.77 -1.03 -14.82
CA ASP A 46 -5.88 0.21 -14.01
C ASP A 46 -4.78 1.23 -14.40
N GLN A 47 -4.55 1.39 -15.70
CA GLN A 47 -3.93 2.62 -16.22
C GLN A 47 -4.97 3.75 -16.19
N ILE A 48 -5.22 4.30 -15.00
CA ILE A 48 -5.59 5.71 -14.91
C ILE A 48 -4.28 6.50 -14.88
N ILE A 49 -3.82 6.80 -16.10
CA ILE A 49 -2.83 7.82 -16.39
C ILE A 49 -3.42 9.15 -15.89
N GLY A 50 -2.76 9.75 -14.90
CA GLY A 50 -3.24 10.98 -14.29
C GLY A 50 -2.21 11.74 -13.47
N ALA A 51 -0.99 11.90 -13.98
CA ALA A 51 -0.14 13.08 -13.71
C ALA A 51 1.12 13.05 -14.59
N GLY A 52 1.24 14.02 -15.49
CA GLY A 52 2.52 14.32 -16.14
C GLY A 52 3.53 14.83 -15.12
N GLY A 53 4.76 14.35 -15.23
CA GLY A 53 5.89 14.72 -14.40
C GLY A 53 7.10 13.88 -14.75
N ASP A 54 7.83 14.34 -15.77
CA ASP A 54 9.22 13.97 -16.04
C ASP A 54 10.04 14.11 -14.74
N GLY A 55 10.47 12.97 -14.22
CA GLY A 55 11.13 12.83 -12.95
C GLY A 55 11.29 11.35 -12.62
N SER A 56 12.01 10.62 -13.48
CA SER A 56 12.39 9.23 -13.25
C SER A 56 13.39 9.16 -12.08
N MET A 57 12.88 9.31 -10.85
CA MET A 57 13.55 8.76 -9.69
C MET A 57 13.26 7.27 -9.72
N ASP A 58 14.33 6.46 -9.72
CA ASP A 58 14.21 5.01 -9.83
C ASP A 58 13.22 4.52 -8.76
N THR A 59 12.19 3.78 -9.18
CA THR A 59 11.13 3.29 -8.27
C THR A 59 11.68 2.45 -7.12
N VAL A 60 12.89 1.91 -7.30
CA VAL A 60 13.70 1.23 -6.28
C VAL A 60 14.25 2.21 -5.24
N GLU A 61 14.86 3.32 -5.68
CA GLU A 61 15.42 4.35 -4.81
C GLU A 61 14.34 5.04 -3.97
N LEU A 62 13.19 5.32 -4.58
CA LEU A 62 12.01 5.82 -3.86
C LEU A 62 11.58 4.87 -2.75
N GLY A 63 11.57 3.56 -3.02
CA GLY A 63 11.23 2.56 -2.02
C GLY A 63 12.15 2.59 -0.80
N LEU A 64 13.46 2.76 -1.01
CA LEU A 64 14.43 2.83 0.07
C LEU A 64 14.26 4.09 0.92
N ILE A 65 14.02 5.24 0.28
CA ILE A 65 13.78 6.50 0.99
C ILE A 65 12.48 6.43 1.79
N LEU A 66 11.42 5.86 1.22
CA LEU A 66 10.16 5.66 1.93
C LEU A 66 10.33 4.72 3.13
N ASP A 67 11.05 3.61 2.99
CA ASP A 67 11.32 2.68 4.08
C ASP A 67 12.12 3.34 5.23
N VAL A 68 12.95 4.35 4.95
CA VAL A 68 13.69 5.13 5.95
C VAL A 68 12.80 6.16 6.65
N LEU A 69 11.99 6.89 5.89
CA LEU A 69 11.14 7.96 6.43
C LEU A 69 9.91 7.41 7.17
N LEU A 70 9.34 6.33 6.64
CA LEU A 70 8.12 5.69 7.11
C LEU A 70 8.44 4.20 7.31
N PRO A 71 8.97 3.83 8.49
CA PRO A 71 9.31 2.45 8.76
C PRO A 71 8.14 1.51 8.51
N PRO A 72 8.39 0.32 7.94
CA PRO A 72 7.33 -0.65 7.67
C PRO A 72 6.63 -1.06 8.95
N TYR A 73 5.31 -1.13 8.90
CA TYR A 73 4.50 -1.56 10.03
C TYR A 73 4.48 -3.09 10.11
N HIS A 74 4.76 -3.61 11.30
CA HIS A 74 4.75 -5.04 11.58
C HIS A 74 3.57 -5.42 12.48
N SER A 75 2.81 -6.45 12.09
CA SER A 75 1.73 -6.99 12.90
C SER A 75 1.76 -8.50 12.93
N TYR A 76 1.51 -9.08 14.10
CA TYR A 76 1.38 -10.52 14.26
C TYR A 76 -0.08 -10.94 14.06
N HIS A 77 -0.32 -11.92 13.20
CA HIS A 77 -1.62 -12.54 13.02
C HIS A 77 -1.42 -14.02 12.65
N ASP A 78 -2.12 -14.93 13.34
CA ASP A 78 -1.99 -16.38 13.19
C ASP A 78 -0.54 -16.89 13.26
N ASP A 79 0.22 -16.45 14.27
CA ASP A 79 1.65 -16.76 14.47
C ASP A 79 2.58 -16.39 13.29
N LYS A 80 2.06 -15.59 12.35
CA LYS A 80 2.81 -15.08 11.20
C LYS A 80 3.06 -13.59 11.36
N LEU A 81 4.26 -13.16 11.00
CA LEU A 81 4.64 -11.76 10.98
C LEU A 81 4.22 -11.14 9.64
N TRP A 82 3.27 -10.23 9.68
CA TRP A 82 2.82 -9.47 8.51
C TRP A 82 3.53 -8.13 8.47
N VAL A 83 4.03 -7.79 7.28
CA VAL A 83 4.71 -6.53 7.02
C VAL A 83 3.88 -5.73 6.03
N THR A 84 3.61 -4.48 6.40
CA THR A 84 2.89 -3.51 5.57
C THR A 84 3.79 -2.33 5.25
N LYS A 85 3.92 -1.99 3.98
CA LYS A 85 4.72 -0.85 3.49
C LYS A 85 3.83 0.26 2.93
N VAL A 86 4.38 1.46 2.85
CA VAL A 86 3.74 2.59 2.20
C VAL A 86 3.82 2.42 0.69
N SER A 87 2.70 2.67 0.01
CA SER A 87 2.59 2.55 -1.43
C SER A 87 3.40 3.64 -2.13
N ARG A 88 4.08 3.25 -3.20
CA ARG A 88 4.86 4.17 -4.06
C ARG A 88 3.98 4.93 -5.05
N THR A 89 2.73 4.53 -5.20
CA THR A 89 1.80 5.20 -6.11
C THR A 89 1.45 6.58 -5.54
N PRO A 90 1.60 7.67 -6.32
CA PRO A 90 1.23 8.98 -5.84
C PRO A 90 -0.27 9.03 -5.51
N PRO A 91 -0.68 9.76 -4.46
CA PRO A 91 -2.08 9.91 -4.13
C PRO A 91 -2.84 10.65 -5.25
N THR A 92 -4.05 10.20 -5.55
CA THR A 92 -4.91 10.83 -6.55
C THR A 92 -5.68 11.99 -5.93
N ARG A 93 -6.02 13.04 -6.71
CA ARG A 93 -6.89 14.14 -6.24
C ARG A 93 -8.19 13.60 -5.60
N SER A 94 -8.81 12.61 -6.25
CA SER A 94 -10.03 11.98 -5.77
C SER A 94 -9.85 11.27 -4.43
N SER A 95 -8.70 10.60 -4.19
CA SER A 95 -8.47 9.92 -2.91
C SER A 95 -8.33 10.91 -1.76
N VAL A 96 -7.72 12.07 -2.01
CA VAL A 96 -7.62 13.14 -1.01
C VAL A 96 -8.98 13.74 -0.69
N ILE A 97 -9.83 13.97 -1.70
CA ILE A 97 -11.21 14.48 -1.50
C ILE A 97 -12.03 13.50 -0.67
N LEU A 98 -12.02 12.22 -1.02
CA LEU A 98 -12.77 11.18 -0.30
C LEU A 98 -12.34 11.08 1.17
N LEU A 99 -11.04 11.16 1.45
CA LEU A 99 -10.55 11.14 2.82
C LEU A 99 -11.04 12.36 3.61
N TRP A 100 -11.03 13.54 2.99
CA TRP A 100 -11.51 14.76 3.62
C TRP A 100 -13.00 14.69 3.96
N GLU A 101 -13.83 14.17 3.05
CA GLU A 101 -15.26 13.95 3.27
C GLU A 101 -15.51 12.96 4.42
N GLN A 102 -14.75 11.85 4.46
CA GLN A 102 -14.86 10.87 5.55
C GLN A 102 -14.45 11.45 6.91
N LEU A 103 -13.40 12.29 6.94
CA LEU A 103 -12.97 12.97 8.15
C LEU A 103 -14.04 13.95 8.65
N ASP A 104 -14.65 14.72 7.76
CA ASP A 104 -15.70 15.68 8.12
C ASP A 104 -16.94 14.97 8.69
N LEU A 105 -17.35 13.87 8.07
CA LEU A 105 -18.41 13.00 8.60
C LEU A 105 -18.08 12.51 10.01
N LYS A 106 -16.87 11.97 10.24
CA LYS A 106 -16.45 11.50 11.57
C LYS A 106 -16.40 12.63 12.61
N LEU A 107 -15.98 13.83 12.22
CA LEU A 107 -15.96 15.00 13.09
C LEU A 107 -17.38 15.42 13.49
N GLN A 108 -18.33 15.37 12.54
CA GLN A 108 -19.73 15.67 12.79
C GLN A 108 -20.40 14.60 13.68
N GLU A 109 -20.19 13.32 13.40
CA GLU A 109 -20.71 12.19 14.19
C GLU A 109 -20.26 12.25 15.65
N ARG A 110 -18.98 12.60 15.88
CA ARG A 110 -18.39 12.72 17.21
C ARG A 110 -18.61 14.10 17.84
N GLN A 111 -19.35 15.00 17.18
CA GLN A 111 -19.65 16.37 17.64
C GLN A 111 -18.41 17.16 18.06
N ALA A 112 -17.34 17.08 17.27
CA ALA A 112 -16.11 17.81 17.55
C ALA A 112 -16.38 19.33 17.56
N ARG A 113 -15.78 20.05 18.51
CA ARG A 113 -15.96 21.51 18.62
C ARG A 113 -15.40 22.19 17.37
N PRO A 114 -16.13 23.11 16.71
CA PRO A 114 -15.68 23.74 15.48
C PRO A 114 -14.42 24.59 15.68
N SER A 115 -14.23 25.19 16.86
CA SER A 115 -13.08 26.03 17.18
C SER A 115 -12.45 25.69 18.54
N GLY A 116 -11.16 26.02 18.67
CA GLY A 116 -10.36 25.75 19.87
C GLY A 116 -9.82 24.32 19.95
N ILE A 117 -9.18 24.00 21.07
CA ILE A 117 -8.61 22.68 21.36
C ILE A 117 -9.76 21.69 21.61
N CYS A 118 -9.70 20.53 20.94
CA CYS A 118 -10.69 19.46 21.04
C CYS A 118 -9.96 18.11 20.95
N SER A 119 -10.14 17.24 21.95
CA SER A 119 -9.50 15.91 22.00
C SER A 119 -9.94 15.03 20.84
N VAL A 120 -11.24 14.97 20.56
CA VAL A 120 -11.81 14.22 19.43
C VAL A 120 -11.15 14.58 18.11
N ARG A 121 -10.94 15.89 17.87
CA ARG A 121 -10.27 16.36 16.67
C ARG A 121 -8.80 15.90 16.64
N SER A 122 -8.09 16.04 17.76
CA SER A 122 -6.70 15.59 17.87
C SER A 122 -6.56 14.09 17.59
N GLU A 123 -7.44 13.27 18.15
CA GLU A 123 -7.46 11.82 17.94
C GLU A 123 -7.74 11.47 16.47
N LEU A 124 -8.75 12.08 15.86
CA LEU A 124 -9.07 11.82 14.45
C LEU A 124 -7.95 12.27 13.50
N PHE A 125 -7.26 13.39 13.77
CA PHE A 125 -6.12 13.79 12.97
C PHE A 125 -4.92 12.86 13.14
N GLN A 126 -4.68 12.31 14.34
CA GLN A 126 -3.63 11.31 14.57
C GLN A 126 -3.88 9.99 13.82
N GLU A 127 -5.13 9.63 13.55
CA GLU A 127 -5.44 8.47 12.70
C GLU A 127 -5.14 8.73 11.21
N CYS A 128 -5.22 9.99 10.79
CA CYS A 128 -5.08 10.39 9.39
C CYS A 128 -3.65 10.81 8.99
N PHE A 129 -2.88 11.36 9.93
CA PHE A 129 -1.55 11.99 9.75
C PHE A 129 -0.56 11.46 10.77
#